data_AF-A0A2H1FLZ4-F1
#
_entry.id   AF-A0A2H1FLZ4-F1
#
_cell.length_a   1.000
_cell.length_b   1.000
_cell.length_c   1.000
_cell.angle_alpha   90.00
_cell.angle_beta   90.00
_cell.angle_gamma   90.00
#
_symmetry.space_group_name_H-M   'P 1'
#
loop_
_entity.id
_entity.type
_entity.pdbx_description
1 polymer ?
#
loop_
_entity_poly.entity_id
_entity_poly.type
_entity_poly.pdbx_seq_one_letter_code
_entity_poly.pdbx_strand_id
1 'polypeptide(L)'
;MSLLRSSRNILLENLPEELVLRILTFLDIPDLLATSRTSHQLRTLSLDSVLHTHRLRHSHALVSTLYPLRPHLSTLQPPTSTIYLTAVHNRARILHWSLVRARLNRSLIRRPALSDLVSANILPPECCRLDRRSGEFVWGAGLAGALVEPKRRLEREYLKEGLRALLERKVRRIGARRKESGGGVGVMVWRFSRKLKLGEGRREGDCDRSGRVRDVGLKSDGKVMSLKRFFEGRC
;
A
#
# COMPACT_ATOMS: atom_id res chain seq x y z
N MET A 1 -10.41 -51.58 66.82
CA MET A 1 -9.35 -52.00 65.88
C MET A 1 -10.00 -52.62 64.66
N SER A 2 -10.10 -51.86 63.57
CA SER A 2 -10.34 -52.41 62.22
C SER A 2 -10.02 -51.31 61.20
N LEU A 3 -8.71 -51.18 60.93
CA LEU A 3 -8.21 -50.41 59.81
C LEU A 3 -8.19 -51.31 58.57
N LEU A 4 -8.51 -50.69 57.42
CA LEU A 4 -8.09 -51.03 56.05
C LEU A 4 -8.87 -52.12 55.31
N ARG A 5 -9.92 -51.68 54.61
CA ARG A 5 -10.12 -51.92 53.15
C ARG A 5 -11.32 -51.12 52.66
N SER A 6 -11.11 -49.94 52.11
CA SER A 6 -12.00 -49.43 51.07
C SER A 6 -11.23 -48.46 50.20
N SER A 7 -10.71 -48.99 49.10
CA SER A 7 -10.06 -48.20 48.08
C SER A 7 -11.07 -47.21 47.48
N ARG A 8 -10.93 -45.95 47.88
CA ARG A 8 -10.78 -44.78 46.99
C ARG A 8 -11.86 -44.61 45.90
N ASN A 9 -13.10 -44.46 46.33
CA ASN A 9 -13.99 -43.50 45.68
C ASN A 9 -14.26 -42.42 46.73
N ILE A 10 -13.51 -41.33 46.69
CA ILE A 10 -13.85 -40.12 47.46
C ILE A 10 -15.09 -39.56 46.77
N LEU A 11 -16.26 -40.10 47.12
CA LEU A 11 -17.53 -39.52 46.75
C LEU A 11 -17.67 -38.22 47.53
N LEU A 12 -18.16 -37.18 46.84
CA LEU A 12 -18.31 -35.84 47.39
C LEU A 12 -19.19 -35.81 48.65
N GLU A 13 -20.03 -36.84 48.81
CA GLU A 13 -20.94 -37.06 49.93
C GLU A 13 -20.24 -37.55 51.21
N ASN A 14 -19.06 -38.16 51.08
CA ASN A 14 -18.26 -38.64 52.21
C ASN A 14 -17.27 -37.58 52.72
N LEU A 15 -17.26 -36.39 52.11
CA LEU A 15 -16.37 -35.30 52.49
C LEU A 15 -17.00 -34.49 53.65
N PRO A 16 -16.20 -34.01 54.62
CA PRO A 16 -16.70 -33.08 55.64
C PRO A 16 -17.38 -31.87 55.01
N GLU A 17 -18.52 -31.46 55.58
CA GLU A 17 -19.34 -30.35 55.07
C GLU A 17 -18.54 -29.06 54.92
N GLU A 18 -17.58 -28.80 55.81
CA GLU A 18 -16.67 -27.64 55.74
C GLU A 18 -15.82 -27.60 54.46
N LEU A 19 -15.33 -28.76 54.01
CA LEU A 19 -14.54 -28.84 52.79
C LEU A 19 -15.43 -28.66 51.56
N VAL A 20 -16.66 -29.21 51.60
CA VAL A 20 -17.64 -29.03 50.55
C VAL A 20 -18.05 -27.55 50.45
N LEU A 21 -18.35 -26.89 51.57
CA LEU A 21 -18.66 -25.46 51.64
C LEU A 21 -17.51 -24.60 51.09
N ARG A 22 -16.25 -24.98 51.38
CA ARG A 22 -15.06 -24.30 50.85
C ARG A 22 -14.90 -24.46 49.34
N ILE A 23 -15.31 -25.60 48.78
CA ILE A 23 -15.31 -25.81 47.32
C ILE A 23 -16.44 -24.99 46.68
N LEU A 24 -17.65 -25.06 47.24
CA LEU A 24 -18.83 -24.34 46.77
C LEU A 24 -18.67 -22.81 46.81
N THR A 25 -17.73 -22.28 47.60
CA THR A 25 -17.45 -20.84 47.65
C THR A 25 -16.85 -20.28 46.35
N PHE A 26 -16.15 -21.12 45.58
CA PHE A 26 -15.48 -20.73 44.34
C PHE A 26 -16.30 -21.01 43.07
N LEU A 27 -17.45 -21.66 43.21
CA LEU A 27 -18.35 -21.94 42.09
C LEU A 27 -19.20 -20.70 41.75
N ASP A 28 -19.44 -20.51 40.45
CA ASP A 28 -20.31 -19.45 39.96
C ASP A 28 -21.78 -19.77 40.28
N ILE A 29 -22.64 -18.74 40.21
CA ILE A 29 -24.08 -18.86 40.50
C ILE A 29 -24.77 -19.98 39.68
N PRO A 30 -24.58 -20.10 38.35
CA PRO A 30 -25.17 -21.20 37.57
C PRO A 30 -24.66 -22.58 37.99
N ASP A 31 -23.37 -22.70 38.30
CA ASP A 31 -22.77 -23.98 38.66
C ASP A 31 -23.20 -24.44 40.05
N LEU A 32 -23.36 -23.49 40.98
CA LEU A 32 -23.93 -23.76 42.30
C LEU A 32 -25.36 -24.31 42.19
N LEU A 33 -26.18 -23.73 41.31
CA LEU A 33 -27.54 -24.21 41.05
C LEU A 33 -27.55 -25.58 40.35
N ALA A 34 -26.54 -25.88 39.52
CA ALA A 34 -26.38 -27.22 38.96
C ALA A 34 -26.05 -28.24 40.06
N THR A 35 -25.11 -27.93 40.96
CA THR A 35 -24.74 -28.81 42.09
C THR A 35 -25.87 -29.05 43.08
N SER A 36 -26.78 -28.07 43.27
CA SER A 36 -27.94 -28.25 44.15
C SER A 36 -28.96 -29.25 43.60
N ARG A 37 -28.88 -29.60 42.31
CA ARG A 37 -29.80 -30.53 41.65
C ARG A 37 -29.26 -31.95 41.59
N THR A 38 -27.97 -32.17 41.87
CA THR A 38 -27.33 -33.48 41.76
C THR A 38 -27.44 -34.30 43.04
N SER A 39 -27.48 -33.67 44.22
CA SER A 39 -27.60 -34.37 45.52
C SER A 39 -28.36 -33.52 46.54
N HIS A 40 -29.08 -34.18 47.45
CA HIS A 40 -29.82 -33.52 48.54
C HIS A 40 -28.89 -32.83 49.54
N GLN A 41 -27.73 -33.42 49.82
CA GLN A 41 -26.72 -32.82 50.71
C GLN A 41 -26.11 -31.56 50.10
N LEU A 42 -25.84 -31.58 48.79
CA LEU A 42 -25.36 -30.39 48.08
C LEU A 42 -26.45 -29.32 47.97
N ARG A 43 -27.73 -29.73 47.90
CA ARG A 43 -28.85 -28.80 47.95
C ARG A 43 -28.95 -28.06 49.29
N THR A 44 -28.73 -28.73 50.42
CA THR A 44 -28.75 -28.07 51.73
C THR A 44 -27.55 -27.16 51.91
N LEU A 45 -26.34 -27.62 51.54
CA LEU A 45 -25.11 -26.83 51.67
C LEU A 45 -25.04 -25.64 50.70
N SER A 46 -25.59 -25.78 49.48
CA SER A 46 -25.64 -24.67 48.51
C SER A 46 -26.57 -23.53 48.92
N LEU A 47 -27.59 -23.84 49.73
CA LEU A 47 -28.54 -22.86 50.27
C LEU A 47 -28.14 -22.35 51.66
N ASP A 48 -26.98 -22.77 52.18
CA ASP A 48 -26.52 -22.38 53.50
C ASP A 48 -26.08 -20.90 53.58
N SER A 49 -26.45 -20.25 54.66
CA SER A 49 -26.11 -18.86 54.98
C SER A 49 -24.61 -18.64 55.18
N VAL A 50 -23.88 -19.63 55.69
CA VAL A 50 -22.44 -19.54 55.94
C VAL A 50 -21.67 -19.43 54.62
N LEU A 51 -22.04 -20.27 53.64
CA LEU A 51 -21.54 -20.20 52.27
C LEU A 51 -21.77 -18.82 51.66
N HIS A 52 -23.00 -18.31 51.73
CA HIS A 52 -23.33 -17.02 51.14
C HIS A 52 -22.58 -15.86 51.81
N THR A 53 -22.36 -15.93 53.12
CA THR A 53 -21.56 -14.95 53.87
C THR A 53 -20.10 -14.98 53.43
N HIS A 54 -19.51 -16.17 53.25
CA HIS A 54 -18.14 -16.29 52.75
C HIS A 54 -18.00 -15.81 51.30
N ARG A 55 -18.95 -16.12 50.43
CA ARG A 55 -18.97 -15.61 49.04
C ARG A 55 -19.08 -14.09 49.01
N LEU A 56 -19.94 -13.51 49.84
CA LEU A 56 -20.06 -12.06 49.94
C LEU A 56 -18.73 -11.41 50.38
N ARG A 57 -18.08 -11.95 51.42
CA ARG A 57 -16.77 -11.46 51.89
C ARG A 57 -15.69 -11.59 50.80
N HIS A 58 -15.66 -12.71 50.09
CA HIS A 58 -14.71 -12.94 49.01
C HIS A 58 -14.93 -11.97 47.85
N SER A 59 -16.18 -11.83 47.39
CA SER A 59 -16.54 -10.87 46.34
C SER A 59 -16.25 -9.43 46.75
N HIS A 60 -16.51 -9.06 48.00
CA HIS A 60 -16.16 -7.73 48.51
C HIS A 60 -14.65 -7.48 48.49
N ALA A 61 -13.86 -8.46 48.90
CA ALA A 61 -12.39 -8.38 48.83
C ALA A 61 -11.89 -8.28 47.38
N LEU A 62 -12.47 -9.05 46.45
CA LEU A 62 -12.12 -8.97 45.03
C LEU A 62 -12.53 -7.64 44.40
N VAL A 63 -13.74 -7.13 44.68
CA VAL A 63 -14.18 -5.85 44.15
C VAL A 63 -13.27 -4.73 44.67
N SER A 64 -12.89 -4.76 45.95
CA SER A 64 -11.94 -3.82 46.54
C SER A 64 -10.59 -3.79 45.81
N THR A 65 -10.06 -4.95 45.40
CA THR A 65 -8.79 -5.03 44.68
C THR A 65 -8.91 -4.71 43.18
N LEU A 66 -10.02 -5.07 42.55
CA LEU A 66 -10.23 -4.88 41.10
C LEU A 66 -10.71 -3.47 40.74
N TYR A 67 -11.45 -2.79 41.63
CA TYR A 67 -11.95 -1.45 41.40
C TYR A 67 -10.88 -0.42 41.01
N PRO A 68 -9.71 -0.32 41.68
CA PRO A 68 -8.67 0.63 41.30
C PRO A 68 -7.96 0.26 39.99
N LEU A 69 -8.03 -0.99 39.54
CA LEU A 69 -7.48 -1.42 38.24
C LEU A 69 -8.37 -1.01 37.06
N ARG A 70 -9.58 -0.49 37.34
CA ARG A 70 -10.52 -0.07 36.31
C ARG A 70 -9.97 1.16 35.57
N PRO A 71 -9.90 1.14 34.23
CA PRO A 71 -9.51 2.31 33.45
C PRO A 71 -10.54 3.43 33.61
N HIS A 72 -10.06 4.68 33.56
CA HIS A 72 -10.92 5.85 33.67
C HIS A 72 -11.92 5.95 32.50
N LEU A 73 -13.09 6.54 32.74
CA LEU A 73 -14.15 6.62 31.71
C LEU A 73 -13.69 7.37 30.44
N SER A 74 -12.81 8.35 30.57
CA SER A 74 -12.29 9.10 29.42
C SER A 74 -11.48 8.25 28.45
N THR A 75 -10.80 7.19 28.91
CA THR A 75 -10.02 6.31 28.02
C THR A 75 -10.93 5.34 27.26
N LEU A 76 -12.11 5.06 27.83
CA LEU A 76 -13.12 4.16 27.28
C LEU A 76 -14.10 4.84 26.32
N GLN A 77 -14.06 6.17 26.26
CA GLN A 77 -14.89 7.00 25.39
C GLN A 77 -14.14 7.41 24.11
N PRO A 78 -14.86 7.80 23.05
CA PRO A 78 -14.25 8.39 21.87
C PRO A 78 -13.50 9.68 22.24
N PRO A 79 -12.34 9.98 21.62
CA PRO A 79 -11.79 9.41 20.39
C PRO A 79 -10.87 8.19 20.58
N THR A 80 -10.52 7.81 21.81
CA THR A 80 -9.52 6.77 22.07
C THR A 80 -10.06 5.36 21.93
N SER A 81 -11.30 5.12 22.36
CA SER A 81 -11.95 3.82 22.17
C SER A 81 -13.47 3.95 22.05
N THR A 82 -14.12 2.91 21.53
CA THR A 82 -15.58 2.90 21.28
C THR A 82 -16.33 1.98 22.25
N ILE A 83 -15.77 1.73 23.42
CA ILE A 83 -16.31 0.76 24.40
C ILE A 83 -17.51 1.36 25.13
N TYR A 84 -17.38 2.60 25.62
CA TYR A 84 -18.46 3.33 26.26
C TYR A 84 -18.94 4.47 25.38
N LEU A 85 -20.16 4.34 24.86
CA LEU A 85 -20.79 5.36 24.03
C LEU A 85 -21.90 6.06 24.82
N THR A 86 -21.81 7.38 24.93
CA THR A 86 -22.90 8.20 25.46
C THR A 86 -24.02 8.36 24.42
N ALA A 87 -25.20 8.82 24.85
CA ALA A 87 -26.30 9.12 23.93
C ALA A 87 -25.90 10.11 22.82
N VAL A 88 -25.01 11.05 23.11
CA VAL A 88 -24.47 12.02 22.15
C VAL A 88 -23.64 11.31 21.08
N HIS A 89 -22.73 10.40 21.47
CA HIS A 89 -21.92 9.64 20.54
C HIS A 89 -22.77 8.79 19.60
N ASN A 90 -23.83 8.15 20.12
CA ASN A 90 -24.76 7.37 19.30
C ASN A 90 -25.49 8.24 18.27
N ARG A 91 -25.99 9.41 18.67
CA ARG A 91 -26.62 10.38 17.76
C ARG A 91 -25.64 10.89 16.71
N ALA A 92 -24.42 11.23 17.11
CA ALA A 92 -23.36 11.65 16.20
C ALA A 92 -23.01 10.55 15.18
N ARG A 93 -23.01 9.27 15.59
CA ARG A 93 -22.77 8.14 14.69
C ARG A 93 -23.91 7.95 13.68
N ILE A 94 -25.16 8.08 14.11
CA ILE A 94 -26.32 8.02 13.22
C ILE A 94 -26.24 9.14 12.17
N LEU A 95 -25.92 10.37 12.61
CA LEU A 95 -25.73 11.51 11.72
C LEU A 95 -24.53 11.30 10.78
N HIS A 96 -23.42 10.78 11.28
CA HIS A 96 -22.25 10.48 10.46
C HIS A 96 -22.61 9.53 9.31
N TRP A 97 -23.30 8.43 9.61
CA TRP A 97 -23.73 7.48 8.59
C TRP A 97 -24.78 8.04 7.64
N SER A 98 -25.69 8.89 8.10
CA SER A 98 -26.65 9.55 7.21
C SER A 98 -25.95 10.50 6.23
N LEU A 99 -24.94 11.24 6.69
CA LEU A 99 -24.11 12.10 5.85
C LEU A 99 -23.23 11.31 4.88
N VAL A 100 -22.59 10.22 5.34
CA VAL A 100 -21.83 9.32 4.48
C VAL A 100 -22.74 8.73 3.39
N ARG A 101 -23.94 8.25 3.76
CA ARG A 101 -24.92 7.74 2.81
C ARG A 101 -25.34 8.81 1.80
N ALA A 102 -25.65 10.03 2.25
CA ALA A 102 -26.00 11.13 1.36
C ALA A 102 -24.86 11.48 0.40
N ARG A 103 -23.62 11.51 0.90
CA ARG A 103 -22.42 11.75 0.09
C ARG A 103 -22.22 10.65 -0.95
N LEU A 104 -22.31 9.38 -0.54
CA LEU A 104 -22.17 8.24 -1.44
C LEU A 104 -23.25 8.23 -2.51
N ASN A 105 -24.52 8.49 -2.15
CA ASN A 105 -25.61 8.58 -3.12
C ASN A 105 -25.33 9.66 -4.18
N ARG A 106 -24.86 10.85 -3.76
CA ARG A 106 -24.48 11.92 -4.70
C ARG A 106 -23.30 11.50 -5.59
N SER A 107 -22.29 10.83 -5.03
CA SER A 107 -21.13 10.36 -5.80
C SER A 107 -21.49 9.25 -6.79
N LEU A 108 -22.41 8.35 -6.42
CA LEU A 108 -22.85 7.24 -7.28
C LEU A 108 -23.68 7.74 -8.46
N ILE A 109 -24.53 8.76 -8.26
CA ILE A 109 -25.28 9.40 -9.35
C ILE A 109 -24.32 10.08 -10.34
N ARG A 110 -23.23 10.68 -9.85
CA ARG A 110 -22.21 11.34 -10.68
C ARG A 110 -21.14 10.39 -11.20
N ARG A 111 -21.32 9.07 -11.06
CA ARG A 111 -20.30 8.10 -11.43
C ARG A 111 -20.11 8.13 -12.96
N PRO A 112 -18.89 8.41 -13.45
CA PRO A 112 -18.61 8.38 -14.89
C PRO A 112 -18.71 6.95 -15.43
N ALA A 113 -19.06 6.84 -16.71
CA ALA A 113 -19.10 5.54 -17.39
C ALA A 113 -17.69 4.95 -17.53
N LEU A 114 -17.60 3.63 -17.69
CA LEU A 114 -16.31 2.96 -17.87
C LEU A 114 -15.60 3.41 -19.16
N SER A 115 -16.36 3.78 -20.20
CA SER A 115 -15.82 4.37 -21.44
C SER A 115 -15.04 5.65 -21.19
N ASP A 116 -15.58 6.52 -20.34
CA ASP A 116 -14.99 7.83 -20.04
C ASP A 116 -13.70 7.68 -19.22
N LEU A 117 -13.65 6.66 -18.37
CA LEU A 117 -12.45 6.33 -17.59
C LEU A 117 -11.34 5.74 -18.47
N VAL A 118 -11.68 4.97 -19.49
CA VAL A 118 -10.72 4.43 -20.46
C VAL A 118 -10.23 5.55 -21.40
N SER A 119 -11.11 6.42 -21.87
CA SER A 119 -10.74 7.55 -22.73
C SER A 119 -9.86 8.57 -22.00
N ALA A 120 -10.10 8.79 -20.71
CA ALA A 120 -9.26 9.60 -19.84
C ALA A 120 -7.93 8.92 -19.42
N ASN A 121 -7.64 7.70 -19.91
CA ASN A 121 -6.48 6.89 -19.53
C ASN A 121 -6.34 6.64 -18.01
N ILE A 122 -7.43 6.72 -17.25
CA ILE A 122 -7.46 6.39 -15.82
C ILE A 122 -7.50 4.87 -15.65
N LEU A 123 -8.31 4.19 -16.46
CA LEU A 123 -8.36 2.74 -16.52
C LEU A 123 -7.62 2.24 -17.77
N PRO A 124 -6.73 1.25 -17.64
CA PRO A 124 -6.07 0.65 -18.79
C PRO A 124 -7.10 -0.09 -19.66
N PRO A 125 -7.11 0.13 -20.99
CA PRO A 125 -8.05 -0.54 -21.89
C PRO A 125 -7.88 -2.06 -21.87
N GLU A 126 -6.70 -2.55 -21.50
CA GLU A 126 -6.35 -3.96 -21.43
C GLU A 126 -7.13 -4.72 -20.34
N CYS A 127 -7.59 -4.03 -19.29
CA CYS A 127 -8.41 -4.62 -18.22
C CYS A 127 -9.90 -4.69 -18.56
N CYS A 128 -10.31 -3.94 -19.57
CA CYS A 128 -11.70 -3.86 -20.00
C CYS A 128 -11.89 -4.70 -21.27
N ARG A 129 -13.01 -5.41 -21.38
CA ARG A 129 -13.48 -5.92 -22.67
C ARG A 129 -14.74 -5.18 -23.09
N LEU A 130 -14.84 -4.89 -24.38
CA LEU A 130 -16.06 -4.36 -24.95
C LEU A 130 -17.07 -5.51 -25.08
N ASP A 131 -18.22 -5.41 -24.44
CA ASP A 131 -19.29 -6.37 -24.62
C ASP A 131 -19.97 -6.12 -25.97
N ARG A 132 -20.03 -7.16 -26.81
CA ARG A 132 -20.53 -7.05 -28.19
C ARG A 132 -22.02 -6.80 -28.27
N ARG A 133 -22.77 -7.08 -27.19
CA ARG A 133 -24.24 -6.94 -27.14
C ARG A 133 -24.67 -5.55 -26.69
N SER A 134 -24.01 -4.99 -25.67
CA SER A 134 -24.35 -3.67 -25.12
C SER A 134 -23.50 -2.54 -25.71
N GLY A 135 -22.35 -2.85 -26.32
CA GLY A 135 -21.40 -1.84 -26.79
C GLY A 135 -20.68 -1.11 -25.66
N GLU A 136 -20.81 -1.55 -24.42
CA GLU A 136 -20.18 -0.94 -23.25
C GLU A 136 -18.93 -1.71 -22.80
N PHE A 137 -18.02 -1.02 -22.12
CA PHE A 137 -16.86 -1.65 -21.49
C PHE A 137 -17.25 -2.36 -20.19
N VAL A 138 -16.84 -3.61 -20.05
CA VAL A 138 -16.99 -4.41 -18.83
C VAL A 138 -15.63 -4.58 -18.16
N TRP A 139 -15.55 -4.12 -16.91
CA TRP A 139 -14.37 -4.28 -16.07
C TRP A 139 -14.20 -5.73 -15.61
N GLY A 140 -12.96 -6.23 -15.63
CA GLY A 140 -12.61 -7.56 -15.08
C GLY A 140 -12.77 -8.74 -16.04
N ALA A 141 -13.29 -8.51 -17.26
CA ALA A 141 -13.35 -9.51 -18.32
C ALA A 141 -12.08 -9.55 -19.20
N GLY A 142 -11.17 -8.56 -19.03
CA GLY A 142 -9.89 -8.46 -19.71
C GLY A 142 -8.72 -9.02 -18.90
N LEU A 143 -7.54 -8.43 -19.07
CA LEU A 143 -6.36 -8.77 -18.28
C LEU A 143 -6.59 -8.36 -16.81
N ALA A 144 -6.21 -9.21 -15.85
CA ALA A 144 -6.24 -8.84 -14.45
C ALA A 144 -5.35 -7.61 -14.20
N GLY A 145 -5.81 -6.66 -13.38
CA GLY A 145 -5.07 -5.40 -13.12
C GLY A 145 -3.63 -5.62 -12.65
N ALA A 146 -3.38 -6.69 -11.88
CA ALA A 146 -2.05 -7.06 -11.41
C ALA A 146 -1.06 -7.41 -12.55
N LEU A 147 -1.55 -7.81 -13.72
CA LEU A 147 -0.73 -8.23 -14.86
C LEU A 147 -0.51 -7.11 -15.89
N VAL A 148 -1.14 -5.94 -15.72
CA VAL A 148 -1.02 -4.81 -16.65
C VAL A 148 0.40 -4.27 -16.66
N GLU A 149 0.95 -3.98 -15.49
CA GLU A 149 2.31 -3.45 -15.34
C GLU A 149 3.40 -4.40 -15.89
N PRO A 150 3.42 -5.71 -15.56
CA PRO A 150 4.42 -6.61 -16.13
C PRO A 150 4.27 -6.74 -17.65
N LYS A 151 3.04 -6.78 -18.18
CA LYS A 151 2.81 -6.80 -19.64
C LYS A 151 3.34 -5.53 -20.31
N ARG A 152 2.99 -4.34 -19.80
CA ARG A 152 3.47 -3.05 -20.33
C ARG A 152 4.98 -2.91 -20.26
N ARG A 153 5.59 -3.44 -19.20
CA ARG A 153 7.05 -3.46 -19.06
C ARG A 153 7.69 -4.28 -20.17
N LEU A 154 7.18 -5.49 -20.41
CA LEU A 154 7.67 -6.34 -21.50
C LEU A 154 7.47 -5.66 -22.85
N GLU A 155 6.30 -5.09 -23.13
CA GLU A 155 6.04 -4.35 -24.37
C GLU A 155 7.03 -3.19 -24.57
N ARG A 156 7.35 -2.43 -23.52
CA ARG A 156 8.36 -1.35 -23.57
C ARG A 156 9.76 -1.90 -23.86
N GLU A 157 10.13 -3.03 -23.27
CA GLU A 157 11.42 -3.69 -23.50
C GLU A 157 11.52 -4.19 -24.96
N TYR A 158 10.50 -4.88 -25.46
CA TYR A 158 10.42 -5.30 -26.86
C TYR A 158 10.49 -4.12 -27.84
N LEU A 159 9.76 -3.02 -27.57
CA LEU A 159 9.82 -1.82 -28.39
C LEU A 159 11.22 -1.18 -28.38
N LYS A 160 11.87 -1.14 -27.22
CA LYS A 160 13.23 -0.61 -27.09
C LYS A 160 14.24 -1.43 -27.88
N GLU A 161 14.14 -2.75 -27.84
CA GLU A 161 14.99 -3.66 -28.61
C GLU A 161 14.73 -3.54 -30.13
N GLY A 162 13.46 -3.49 -30.54
CA GLY A 162 13.08 -3.26 -31.93
C GLY A 162 13.62 -1.94 -32.48
N LEU A 163 13.47 -0.86 -31.71
CA LEU A 163 13.99 0.47 -32.08
C LEU A 163 15.52 0.49 -32.16
N ARG A 164 16.23 -0.18 -31.24
CA ARG A 164 17.70 -0.32 -31.30
C ARG A 164 18.14 -1.02 -32.58
N ALA A 165 17.54 -2.15 -32.92
CA ALA A 165 17.87 -2.90 -34.13
C ALA A 165 17.55 -2.13 -35.42
N LEU A 166 16.49 -1.31 -35.42
CA LEU A 166 16.17 -0.42 -36.54
C LEU A 166 17.20 0.72 -36.67
N LEU A 167 17.60 1.33 -35.56
CA LEU A 167 18.62 2.37 -35.54
C LEU A 167 19.97 1.85 -36.00
N GLU A 168 20.41 0.68 -35.52
CA GLU A 168 21.65 0.05 -35.97
C GLU A 168 21.64 -0.22 -37.47
N ARG A 169 20.55 -0.77 -38.01
CA ARG A 169 20.39 -0.97 -39.46
C ARG A 169 20.45 0.37 -40.22
N LYS A 170 19.82 1.43 -39.69
CA LYS A 170 19.84 2.76 -40.30
C LYS A 170 21.23 3.39 -40.25
N VAL A 171 21.95 3.27 -39.13
CA VAL A 171 23.35 3.72 -38.97
C VAL A 171 24.25 2.98 -39.95
N ARG A 172 24.11 1.66 -40.10
CA ARG A 172 24.87 0.86 -41.09
C ARG A 172 24.60 1.33 -42.51
N ARG A 173 23.34 1.59 -42.89
CA ARG A 173 23.00 2.14 -44.22
C ARG A 173 23.56 3.53 -44.46
N ILE A 174 23.51 4.42 -43.45
CA ILE A 174 24.10 5.77 -43.54
C ILE A 174 25.63 5.67 -43.66
N GLY A 175 26.26 4.77 -42.90
CA GLY A 175 27.69 4.48 -42.98
C GLY A 175 28.10 3.93 -44.35
N ALA A 176 27.34 2.98 -44.90
CA ALA A 176 27.55 2.44 -46.25
C ALA A 176 27.42 3.53 -47.31
N ARG A 177 26.36 4.35 -47.27
CA ARG A 177 26.22 5.51 -48.16
C ARG A 177 27.37 6.51 -48.01
N ARG A 178 27.86 6.78 -46.80
CA ARG A 178 29.03 7.64 -46.57
C ARG A 178 30.33 7.05 -47.14
N LYS A 179 30.48 5.72 -47.10
CA LYS A 179 31.64 5.00 -47.64
C LYS A 179 31.60 4.91 -49.17
N GLU A 180 30.42 4.65 -49.74
CA GLU A 180 30.17 4.69 -51.19
C GLU A 180 30.30 6.10 -51.76
N SER A 181 29.90 7.13 -51.00
CA SER A 181 30.04 8.55 -51.40
C SER A 181 31.48 9.08 -51.28
N GLY A 182 32.51 8.22 -51.12
CA GLY A 182 33.92 8.47 -51.47
C GLY A 182 34.62 9.74 -50.94
N GLY A 183 33.99 10.49 -50.03
CA GLY A 183 34.44 11.80 -49.61
C GLY A 183 33.28 12.60 -49.05
N GLY A 184 33.11 12.55 -47.73
CA GLY A 184 32.07 13.34 -47.06
C GLY A 184 32.21 14.84 -47.33
N VAL A 185 31.24 15.63 -46.87
CA VAL A 185 31.27 17.11 -46.97
C VAL A 185 32.62 17.68 -46.52
N GLY A 186 33.29 17.08 -45.51
CA GLY A 186 34.64 17.47 -45.11
C GLY A 186 35.73 17.29 -46.17
N VAL A 187 35.66 16.26 -47.03
CA VAL A 187 36.58 16.07 -48.17
C VAL A 187 36.27 17.07 -49.28
N MET A 188 34.98 17.38 -49.53
CA MET A 188 34.61 18.45 -50.48
C MET A 188 35.03 19.84 -49.98
N VAL A 189 34.81 20.15 -48.69
CA VAL A 189 35.24 21.39 -48.04
C VAL A 189 36.77 21.49 -48.01
N TRP A 190 37.49 20.40 -47.75
CA TRP A 190 38.94 20.37 -47.81
C TRP A 190 39.47 20.53 -49.25
N ARG A 191 38.84 19.89 -50.24
CA ARG A 191 39.13 20.11 -51.66
C ARG A 191 38.86 21.55 -52.09
N PHE A 192 37.80 22.17 -51.58
CA PHE A 192 37.41 23.55 -51.89
C PHE A 192 38.34 24.57 -51.21
N SER A 193 38.65 24.38 -49.92
CA SER A 193 39.59 25.22 -49.16
C SER A 193 41.02 25.12 -49.69
N ARG A 194 41.44 23.92 -50.13
CA ARG A 194 42.72 23.72 -50.82
C ARG A 194 42.74 24.42 -52.19
N LYS A 195 41.63 24.41 -52.94
CA LYS A 195 41.50 25.17 -54.21
C LYS A 195 41.57 26.68 -53.99
N LEU A 196 40.97 27.20 -52.92
CA LEU A 196 41.08 28.62 -52.55
C LEU A 196 42.52 28.99 -52.17
N LYS A 197 43.21 28.18 -51.35
CA LYS A 197 44.63 28.40 -51.01
C LYS A 197 45.60 28.30 -52.19
N LEU A 198 45.28 27.50 -53.21
CA LEU A 198 46.06 27.43 -54.45
C LEU A 198 45.76 28.58 -55.42
N GLY A 199 44.64 29.29 -55.26
CA GLY A 199 44.32 30.52 -56.00
C GLY A 199 45.02 31.76 -55.46
N GLU A 200 45.57 31.69 -54.24
CA GLU A 200 46.20 32.81 -53.54
C GLU A 200 47.75 32.77 -53.58
N GLY A 201 48.33 31.89 -54.42
CA GLY A 201 49.77 31.73 -54.60
C GLY A 201 50.39 32.48 -55.78
N ARG A 202 49.68 33.45 -56.37
CA ARG A 202 50.18 34.27 -57.50
C ARG A 202 49.72 35.72 -57.42
N ARG A 203 49.92 36.38 -56.27
CA ARG A 203 49.99 37.85 -56.18
C ARG A 203 50.96 38.26 -55.05
N GLU A 204 52.25 38.26 -55.36
CA GLU A 204 53.16 39.24 -54.76
C GLU A 204 53.00 40.56 -55.52
N GLY A 205 52.95 41.67 -54.78
CA GLY A 205 52.83 43.02 -55.29
C GLY A 205 52.36 44.00 -54.21
N ASP A 206 53.34 44.54 -53.49
CA ASP A 206 53.37 45.62 -52.49
C ASP A 206 52.19 46.61 -52.39
N CYS A 207 51.82 46.97 -51.15
CA CYS A 207 52.17 48.28 -50.57
C CYS A 207 51.80 48.43 -49.07
N ASP A 208 52.60 49.24 -48.39
CA ASP A 208 52.64 49.58 -46.96
C ASP A 208 51.33 49.96 -46.26
N ARG A 209 51.20 49.62 -44.97
CA ARG A 209 51.12 50.63 -43.88
C ARG A 209 51.02 50.04 -42.47
N SER A 210 51.93 50.53 -41.63
CA SER A 210 51.87 50.73 -40.18
C SER A 210 50.48 50.70 -39.51
N GLY A 211 50.36 49.98 -38.38
CA GLY A 211 49.27 50.15 -37.42
C GLY A 211 49.28 49.12 -36.29
N ARG A 212 49.96 49.45 -35.18
CA ARG A 212 49.89 48.73 -33.90
C ARG A 212 48.52 48.97 -33.24
N VAL A 213 47.72 47.93 -32.96
CA VAL A 213 46.66 47.96 -31.92
C VAL A 213 46.56 46.59 -31.26
N ARG A 214 46.48 46.60 -29.93
CA ARG A 214 46.32 45.44 -29.03
C ARG A 214 44.84 45.09 -28.82
N ASP A 215 44.63 43.86 -28.36
CA ASP A 215 43.47 43.31 -27.64
C ASP A 215 42.16 43.06 -28.41
N VAL A 216 41.60 41.85 -28.34
CA VAL A 216 40.68 41.36 -27.28
C VAL A 216 40.17 39.98 -27.74
N GLY A 217 40.17 39.01 -26.83
CA GLY A 217 39.76 37.64 -27.10
C GLY A 217 38.28 37.43 -27.41
N LEU A 218 37.98 36.35 -28.12
CA LEU A 218 36.66 35.74 -28.17
C LEU A 218 36.84 34.22 -28.07
N LYS A 219 36.52 33.70 -26.87
CA LYS A 219 36.31 32.28 -26.60
C LYS A 219 35.06 31.85 -27.36
N SER A 220 35.19 30.92 -28.31
CA SER A 220 34.04 30.20 -28.86
C SER A 220 33.78 28.95 -28.01
N ASP A 221 33.05 29.13 -26.92
CA ASP A 221 32.34 28.05 -26.25
C ASP A 221 31.24 27.53 -27.17
N GLY A 222 31.22 26.22 -27.39
CA GLY A 222 30.24 25.57 -28.23
C GLY A 222 30.43 24.06 -28.34
N LYS A 223 31.00 23.43 -27.31
CA LYS A 223 31.07 21.97 -27.22
C LYS A 223 29.69 21.48 -26.83
N VAL A 224 28.89 21.07 -27.82
CA VAL A 224 27.59 20.42 -27.60
C VAL A 224 27.83 19.20 -26.73
N MET A 225 27.46 19.33 -25.46
CA MET A 225 27.46 18.25 -24.48
C MET A 225 26.59 17.12 -25.03
N SER A 226 27.21 15.95 -25.15
CA SER A 226 26.64 14.69 -25.60
C SER A 226 25.17 14.48 -25.21
N LEU A 227 24.34 14.08 -26.18
CA LEU A 227 22.95 13.61 -26.04
C LEU A 227 22.70 12.54 -24.96
N LYS A 228 23.75 12.05 -24.31
CA LYS A 228 23.71 11.04 -23.25
C LYS A 228 22.96 11.53 -21.99
N ARG A 229 22.90 12.85 -21.75
CA ARG A 229 22.18 13.42 -20.59
C ARG A 229 20.65 13.53 -20.77
N PHE A 230 20.11 13.31 -21.97
CA PHE A 230 18.66 13.45 -22.20
C PHE A 230 17.84 12.24 -21.71
N PHE A 231 18.46 11.05 -21.63
CA PHE A 231 17.76 9.81 -21.23
C PHE A 231 17.98 9.40 -19.76
N GLU A 232 18.82 10.11 -19.02
CA GLU A 232 19.01 9.90 -17.57
C GLU A 232 18.19 10.95 -16.82
N GLY A 233 16.87 10.76 -16.83
CA GLY A 233 15.96 11.47 -15.94
C GLY A 233 16.28 11.10 -14.49
N ARG A 234 16.60 12.12 -13.69
CA ARG A 234 16.76 12.01 -12.23
C ARG A 234 15.40 11.72 -11.58
N CYS A 235 15.44 10.85 -10.58
CA CYS A 235 14.45 10.76 -9.51
C CYS A 235 14.37 12.07 -8.72
#